data_AF-A0A022QN61-F1
#
_entry.id   AF-A0A022QN61-F1
#
_cell.length_a   1.000
_cell.length_b   1.000
_cell.length_c   1.000
_cell.angle_alpha   90.00
_cell.angle_beta   90.00
_cell.angle_gamma   90.00
#
_symmetry.space_group_name_H-M   'P 1'
#
loop_
_entity.id
_entity.type
_entity.pdbx_description
1 polymer ?
#
loop_
_entity_poly.entity_id
_entity_poly.type
_entity_poly.pdbx_seq_one_letter_code
_entity_poly.pdbx_strand_id
1 'polypeptide(L)'
;MSSEATANAEDLFAEASKAADVLYGIRDTYFPTNPDDKTSKLLAESNLALQLLDSIPQEKRKTPLQRATYEYLRGKVLDVFPEYRKEAEDHLSKA
;
A
#
# COMPACT_ATOMS: atom_id res chain seq x y z
N MET A 1 11.61 -25.58 4.67
CA MET A 1 11.06 -24.95 3.44
C MET A 1 9.86 -24.05 3.73
N SER A 2 8.84 -24.45 4.51
CA SER A 2 7.64 -23.62 4.72
C SER A 2 7.80 -22.43 5.69
N SER A 3 8.80 -22.40 6.58
CA SER A 3 8.96 -21.31 7.56
C SER A 3 9.55 -20.03 6.95
N GLU A 4 10.59 -20.12 6.13
CA GLU A 4 11.25 -18.95 5.51
C GLU A 4 10.35 -18.21 4.52
N ALA A 5 9.49 -18.92 3.79
CA ALA A 5 8.57 -18.29 2.85
C ALA A 5 7.50 -17.44 3.55
N THR A 6 7.17 -17.78 4.79
CA THR A 6 6.15 -17.10 5.61
C THR A 6 6.75 -15.89 6.31
N ALA A 7 7.95 -16.02 6.88
CA ALA A 7 8.70 -14.90 7.45
C ALA A 7 8.96 -13.78 6.42
N ASN A 8 9.40 -14.15 5.21
CA ASN A 8 9.59 -13.18 4.13
C ASN A 8 8.29 -12.47 3.70
N ALA A 9 7.12 -13.12 3.82
CA ALA A 9 5.85 -12.49 3.48
C ALA A 9 5.42 -11.47 4.55
N GLU A 10 5.61 -11.81 5.82
CA GLU A 10 5.33 -10.90 6.94
C GLU A 10 6.24 -9.67 6.91
N ASP A 11 7.53 -9.86 6.58
CA ASP A 11 8.48 -8.75 6.39
C ASP A 11 8.04 -7.82 5.26
N LEU A 12 7.62 -8.37 4.10
CA LEU A 12 7.11 -7.58 2.98
C LEU A 12 5.82 -6.83 3.34
N PHE A 13 4.91 -7.43 4.12
CA PHE A 13 3.72 -6.73 4.61
C PHE A 13 4.08 -5.60 5.58
N ALA A 14 5.06 -5.80 6.44
CA ALA A 14 5.53 -4.76 7.35
C ALA A 14 6.17 -3.59 6.59
N GLU A 15 6.93 -3.87 5.53
CA GLU A 15 7.51 -2.85 4.64
C GLU A 15 6.43 -2.09 3.88
N ALA A 16 5.46 -2.80 3.28
CA ALA A 16 4.33 -2.18 2.58
C ALA A 16 3.48 -1.31 3.52
N SER A 17 3.28 -1.75 4.77
CA SER A 17 2.57 -0.96 5.79
C SER A 17 3.31 0.33 6.12
N LYS A 18 4.64 0.27 6.32
CA LYS A 18 5.47 1.46 6.57
C LYS A 18 5.43 2.42 5.37
N ALA A 19 5.48 1.91 4.14
CA ALA A 19 5.37 2.73 2.95
C ALA A 19 4.01 3.44 2.87
N ALA A 20 2.92 2.75 3.20
CA ALA A 20 1.59 3.36 3.30
C ALA A 20 1.51 4.44 4.40
N ASP A 21 2.18 4.26 5.53
CA ASP A 21 2.21 5.27 6.59
C ASP A 21 3.04 6.51 6.19
N VAL A 22 4.16 6.32 5.49
CA VAL A 22 4.94 7.43 4.91
C VAL A 22 4.10 8.22 3.90
N LEU A 23 3.34 7.53 3.06
CA LEU A 23 2.41 8.14 2.10
C LEU A 23 1.40 9.07 2.78
N TYR A 24 0.74 8.58 3.84
CA TYR A 24 -0.23 9.39 4.60
C TYR A 24 0.47 10.52 5.36
N GLY A 25 1.69 10.30 5.85
CA GLY A 25 2.53 11.37 6.39
C GLY A 25 2.77 12.50 5.38
N ILE A 26 3.18 12.16 4.15
CA ILE A 26 3.35 13.16 3.08
C ILE A 26 2.03 13.86 2.77
N ARG A 27 0.93 13.11 2.66
CA ARG A 27 -0.40 13.68 2.42
C ARG A 27 -0.77 14.70 3.50
N ASP A 28 -0.47 14.41 4.76
CA ASP A 28 -0.94 15.19 5.90
C ASP A 28 0.04 16.30 6.32
N THR A 29 1.32 16.22 5.92
CA THR A 29 2.36 17.16 6.39
C THR A 29 3.15 17.87 5.28
N TYR A 30 3.06 17.44 4.02
CA TYR A 30 3.76 18.09 2.91
C TYR A 30 2.84 19.09 2.19
N PHE A 31 3.17 20.37 2.30
CA PHE A 31 2.43 21.49 1.72
C PHE A 31 3.36 22.42 0.91
N PRO A 32 3.83 21.97 -0.27
CA PRO A 32 4.70 22.77 -1.13
C PRO A 32 3.95 23.99 -1.71
N THR A 33 4.71 24.98 -2.18
CA THR A 33 4.15 26.15 -2.87
C THR A 33 3.46 25.76 -4.19
N ASN A 34 4.01 24.79 -4.91
CA ASN A 34 3.39 24.22 -6.10
C ASN A 34 2.64 22.92 -5.73
N PRO A 35 1.30 22.87 -5.87
CA PRO A 35 0.51 21.67 -5.58
C PRO A 35 0.94 20.44 -6.40
N ASP A 36 1.45 20.63 -7.62
CA ASP A 36 1.89 19.52 -8.48
C ASP A 36 3.08 18.77 -7.88
N ASP A 37 3.90 19.42 -7.04
CA ASP A 37 5.02 18.78 -6.36
C ASP A 37 4.51 17.77 -5.32
N LYS A 38 3.39 18.07 -4.65
CA LYS A 38 2.75 17.14 -3.71
C LYS A 38 2.18 15.95 -4.47
N THR A 39 1.45 16.22 -5.54
CA THR A 39 0.85 15.17 -6.40
C THR A 39 1.94 14.25 -6.96
N SER A 40 3.02 14.81 -7.50
CA SER A 40 4.14 14.05 -8.06
C SER A 40 4.83 13.19 -7.00
N LYS A 41 5.02 13.73 -5.79
CA LYS A 41 5.63 12.99 -4.68
C LYS A 41 4.73 11.86 -4.20
N LEU A 42 3.43 12.12 -4.00
CA LEU A 42 2.46 11.08 -3.64
C LEU A 42 2.41 9.98 -4.70
N LEU A 43 2.40 10.34 -5.98
CA LEU A 43 2.40 9.36 -7.07
C LEU A 43 3.65 8.47 -7.05
N ALA A 44 4.83 9.06 -6.87
CA ALA A 44 6.09 8.31 -6.81
C ALA A 44 6.08 7.31 -5.65
N GLU A 45 5.70 7.75 -4.45
CA GLU A 45 5.66 6.91 -3.26
C GLU A 45 4.54 5.85 -3.34
N SER A 46 3.39 6.18 -3.95
CA SER A 46 2.31 5.21 -4.20
C SER A 46 2.79 4.10 -5.12
N ASN A 47 3.51 4.43 -6.19
CA ASN A 47 4.05 3.42 -7.11
C ASN A 47 5.05 2.49 -6.39
N LEU A 48 5.90 3.01 -5.52
CA LEU A 48 6.83 2.19 -4.73
C LEU A 48 6.08 1.27 -3.77
N ALA A 49 5.08 1.77 -3.04
CA ALA A 49 4.27 0.97 -2.14
C ALA A 49 3.48 -0.13 -2.88
N LEU A 50 2.95 0.18 -4.07
CA LEU A 50 2.28 -0.81 -4.91
C LEU A 50 3.26 -1.87 -5.43
N GLN A 51 4.47 -1.50 -5.84
CA GLN A 51 5.51 -2.45 -6.25
C GLN A 51 5.90 -3.42 -5.11
N LEU A 52 5.98 -2.92 -3.87
CA LEU A 52 6.20 -3.77 -2.70
C LEU A 52 5.06 -4.77 -2.51
N LEU A 53 3.81 -4.33 -2.64
CA LEU A 53 2.65 -5.23 -2.57
C LEU A 53 2.64 -6.25 -3.70
N ASP A 54 2.88 -5.83 -4.94
CA ASP A 54 2.90 -6.71 -6.12
C ASP A 54 4.00 -7.79 -6.01
N SER A 55 5.06 -7.53 -5.23
CA SER A 55 6.10 -8.52 -4.90
C SER A 55 5.63 -9.65 -3.95
N ILE A 56 4.42 -9.53 -3.37
CA ILE A 56 3.79 -10.54 -2.52
C ILE A 56 2.87 -11.43 -3.38
N PRO A 57 3.38 -12.57 -3.91
CA PRO A 57 2.60 -13.45 -4.76
C PRO A 57 1.39 -14.04 -4.02
N GLN A 58 0.34 -14.40 -4.75
CA GLN A 58 -0.90 -14.93 -4.18
C GLN A 58 -0.66 -16.19 -3.35
N GLU A 59 0.30 -17.01 -3.76
CA GLU A 59 0.72 -18.24 -3.09
C GLU A 59 1.31 -18.00 -1.69
N LYS A 60 1.78 -16.77 -1.41
CA LYS A 60 2.27 -16.36 -0.07
C LYS A 60 1.18 -15.74 0.81
N ARG A 61 0.00 -15.44 0.26
CA ARG A 61 -1.17 -14.87 0.98
C ARG A 61 -2.13 -15.97 1.42
N LYS A 62 -1.65 -16.94 2.21
CA LYS A 62 -2.37 -18.20 2.48
C LYS A 62 -3.50 -18.04 3.50
N THR A 63 -3.34 -17.13 4.46
CA THR A 63 -4.35 -16.93 5.51
C THR A 63 -5.40 -15.89 5.10
N PRO A 64 -6.63 -15.96 5.65
CA PRO A 64 -7.61 -14.88 5.50
C PRO A 64 -7.04 -13.52 5.90
N LEU A 65 -6.27 -13.46 7.00
CA LEU A 65 -5.65 -12.24 7.48
C LEU A 65 -4.66 -11.66 6.46
N GLN A 66 -3.77 -12.46 5.88
CA GLN A 66 -2.82 -11.99 4.87
C GLN A 66 -3.50 -11.46 3.61
N ARG A 67 -4.62 -12.10 3.20
CA ARG A 67 -5.42 -11.63 2.06
C ARG A 67 -6.09 -10.29 2.39
N ALA A 68 -6.74 -10.19 3.54
CA ALA A 68 -7.32 -8.95 4.05
C ALA A 68 -6.28 -7.82 4.15
N THR A 69 -5.11 -8.09 4.72
CA THR A 69 -4.02 -7.11 4.84
C THR A 69 -3.53 -6.64 3.48
N TYR A 70 -3.39 -7.54 2.49
CA TYR A 70 -3.03 -7.15 1.13
C TYR A 70 -4.06 -6.21 0.50
N GLU A 71 -5.34 -6.59 0.55
CA GLU A 71 -6.43 -5.78 -0.01
C GLU A 71 -6.52 -4.43 0.70
N TYR A 72 -6.45 -4.42 2.03
CA TYR A 72 -6.44 -3.20 2.84
C TYR A 72 -5.30 -2.26 2.45
N LEU A 73 -4.06 -2.75 2.39
CA LEU A 73 -2.90 -1.91 2.08
C LEU A 73 -2.96 -1.39 0.64
N ARG A 74 -3.38 -2.21 -0.32
CA ARG A 74 -3.53 -1.78 -1.72
C ARG A 74 -4.60 -0.70 -1.85
N GLY A 75 -5.73 -0.89 -1.19
CA GLY A 75 -6.80 0.10 -1.10
C GLY A 75 -6.33 1.41 -0.46
N LYS A 76 -5.69 1.33 0.71
CA LYS A 76 -5.13 2.49 1.44
C LYS A 76 -4.14 3.29 0.58
N VAL A 77 -3.24 2.63 -0.14
CA VAL A 77 -2.27 3.32 -1.02
C VAL A 77 -2.96 4.04 -2.18
N LEU A 78 -4.02 3.45 -2.76
CA LEU A 78 -4.79 4.05 -3.84
C LEU A 78 -5.66 5.22 -3.36
N ASP A 79 -6.13 5.18 -2.12
CA ASP A 79 -7.00 6.17 -1.46
C ASP A 79 -6.24 7.40 -0.90
N VAL A 80 -4.93 7.51 -1.16
CA VAL A 80 -4.11 8.63 -0.63
C VAL A 80 -4.46 9.98 -1.27
N PHE A 81 -5.09 9.97 -2.44
CA PHE A 81 -5.49 11.16 -3.19
C PHE A 81 -6.89 11.62 -2.78
N PRO A 82 -7.20 12.93 -2.88
CA PRO A 82 -8.52 13.44 -2.51
C PRO A 82 -9.63 13.02 -3.48
N GLU A 83 -9.29 12.66 -4.72
CA GLU A 83 -10.26 12.17 -5.70
C GLU A 83 -10.66 10.72 -5.41
N TYR A 84 -11.97 10.47 -5.42
CA TYR A 84 -12.51 9.12 -5.32
C TYR A 84 -11.93 8.21 -6.42
N ARG A 85 -11.50 7.02 -6.00
CA ARG A 85 -11.05 5.95 -6.89
C ARG A 85 -11.80 4.66 -6.61
N LYS A 86 -12.61 4.23 -7.58
CA LYS A 86 -13.35 2.97 -7.52
C LYS A 86 -12.44 1.77 -7.21
N GLU A 87 -11.23 1.74 -7.76
CA GLU A 87 -10.27 0.67 -7.49
C GLU A 87 -9.86 0.61 -6.00
N ALA A 88 -9.71 1.77 -5.35
CA ALA A 88 -9.42 1.82 -3.91
C ALA A 88 -10.58 1.22 -3.11
N GLU A 89 -11.82 1.63 -3.41
CA GLU A 89 -13.03 1.09 -2.77
C GLU A 89 -13.18 -0.43 -3.00
N ASP A 90 -12.96 -0.89 -4.23
CA ASP A 90 -13.02 -2.32 -4.59
C ASP A 90 -12.02 -3.16 -3.78
N HIS A 91 -10.90 -2.57 -3.33
CA HIS A 91 -9.93 -3.21 -2.46
C HIS A 91 -10.32 -3.10 -0.98
N LEU A 92 -10.71 -1.91 -0.52
CA LEU A 92 -11.11 -1.66 0.87
C LEU A 92 -12.36 -2.44 1.29
N SER A 93 -13.26 -2.74 0.36
CA SER A 93 -14.46 -3.56 0.61
C SER A 93 -14.18 -5.07 0.73
N LYS A 94 -12.99 -5.53 0.33
CA LYS A 94 -12.55 -6.93 0.43
C LYS A 94 -11.64 -7.20 1.62
N ALA A 95 -11.19 -6.14 2.29
CA ALA A 95 -10.34 -6.19 3.47
C ALA A 95 -11.08 -6.76 4.69
#